data_AF-A0A284RT72-F1
#
_entry.id   AF-A0A284RT72-F1
#
_cell.length_a   1.000
_cell.length_b   1.000
_cell.length_c   1.000
_cell.angle_alpha   90.00
_cell.angle_beta   90.00
_cell.angle_gamma   90.00
#
_symmetry.space_group_name_H-M   'P 1'
#
loop_
_entity.id
_entity.type
_entity.pdbx_description
1 polymer ?
#
loop_
_entity_poly.entity_id
_entity_poly.type
_entity_poly.pdbx_seq_one_letter_code
_entity_poly.pdbx_strand_id
1 'polypeptide(L)'
;MLPVLWIFPILLSCTLALPSLRRTPSGSNTVIIQMFEWTWDSVASECTDFIGPAGYGFVQVSPPSEHVTGTQWWTDYQPVTYTLISKRGDRDEFANMITTCHAAGVKVIAGIPRSFYHSDSIAIEKPVDTIFNHMTGMDSGIGVASDTYTHYVYPGIYQYQDFHHCTLTSTGDIEDYTSRAQVQTCQLEGLADLATETEYVRGRLAEYANDLLSLGVDGFRLDAAKHIAADDIANITSRFSSSPYITQEVIWGAGEAVQPSEYVGIGDVQEFRYTTALQSAFGGGSISGLENLDRWISGSQANVFVANHDTERNGNSLNVNSANNAYVIATIFSLAHPYGTPTILSSYQYSTTDDGAPNNGVGTCSGTGGANGWYCQHRWIAFTGMVEFRNNVGSTALTDWVSPQSSQIAFGRGSAGFVAINNAASDWSSSFTTSLADGSYCDVIGGTSSDGTCTGSGFIVSGGSFTATVPAHSAVAIHTGVTGTGSGSGSSSGYVAVIFSETATTTFGENIFVVGSISQLGNWAPASSIALSANDYPVWEATVSIPAGTVFQYKFIRKETDGSVVWESDPNRQATVISSGTTQNLSTTWR
;
A
#
# COMPACT_ATOMS: atom_id res chain seq x y z
N MET A 1 -0.07 -48.51 66.65
CA MET A 1 0.59 -48.44 65.32
C MET A 1 -0.28 -47.53 64.47
N LEU A 2 0.29 -46.48 63.87
CA LEU A 2 -0.40 -45.60 62.91
C LEU A 2 0.27 -45.75 61.53
N PRO A 3 -0.45 -45.52 60.41
CA PRO A 3 0.12 -45.67 59.07
C PRO A 3 1.07 -44.53 58.71
N VAL A 4 2.09 -44.84 57.90
CA VAL A 4 3.01 -43.85 57.33
C VAL A 4 2.38 -43.25 56.07
N LEU A 5 2.18 -41.92 56.07
CA LEU A 5 1.76 -41.17 54.88
C LEU A 5 2.99 -40.82 54.03
N TRP A 6 2.96 -41.16 52.75
CA TRP A 6 4.01 -40.77 51.79
C TRP A 6 3.68 -39.41 51.18
N ILE A 7 4.57 -38.44 51.33
CA ILE A 7 4.46 -37.11 50.72
C ILE A 7 5.23 -37.12 49.40
N PHE A 8 4.53 -37.01 48.28
CA PHE A 8 5.15 -36.68 47.00
C PHE A 8 5.35 -35.16 46.89
N PRO A 9 6.54 -34.66 46.51
CA PRO A 9 6.72 -33.25 46.24
C PRO A 9 6.06 -32.88 44.91
N ILE A 10 5.12 -31.93 44.95
CA ILE A 10 4.55 -31.35 43.73
C ILE A 10 5.60 -30.42 43.12
N LEU A 11 6.20 -30.84 42.01
CA LEU A 11 7.01 -29.97 41.17
C LEU A 11 6.09 -28.96 40.48
N LEU A 12 5.98 -27.77 41.09
CA LEU A 12 5.27 -26.65 40.51
C LEU A 12 6.07 -26.13 39.30
N SER A 13 5.74 -26.63 38.10
CA SER A 13 6.42 -26.25 36.86
C SER A 13 6.09 -24.80 36.51
N CYS A 14 6.91 -23.88 37.03
CA CYS A 14 6.78 -22.46 36.77
C CYS A 14 7.31 -22.16 35.36
N THR A 15 6.46 -22.38 34.36
CA THR A 15 6.70 -21.90 33.00
C THR A 15 6.75 -20.39 33.01
N LEU A 16 7.97 -19.84 33.05
CA LEU A 16 8.24 -18.44 32.74
C LEU A 16 7.78 -18.22 31.30
N ALA A 17 6.59 -17.65 31.14
CA ALA A 17 6.20 -17.05 29.89
C ALA A 17 7.20 -15.92 29.62
N LEU A 18 8.09 -16.12 28.65
CA LEU A 18 8.92 -15.04 28.12
C LEU A 18 7.98 -13.88 27.73
N PRO A 19 8.27 -12.64 28.15
CA PRO A 19 7.47 -11.52 27.69
C PRO A 19 7.55 -11.49 26.16
N SER A 20 6.40 -11.59 25.49
CA SER A 20 6.32 -11.41 24.05
C SER A 20 6.79 -9.99 23.74
N LEU A 21 8.02 -9.87 23.25
CA LEU A 21 8.57 -8.64 22.73
C LEU A 21 7.69 -8.25 21.54
N ARG A 22 6.95 -7.14 21.67
CA ARG A 22 6.05 -6.67 20.62
C ARG A 22 6.86 -6.24 19.39
N ARG A 23 7.07 -7.18 18.49
CA ARG A 23 7.61 -6.98 17.14
C ARG A 23 6.51 -6.62 16.15
N THR A 24 5.45 -5.95 16.62
CA THR A 24 4.28 -5.48 15.86
C THR A 24 4.14 -3.96 16.06
N PRO A 25 3.43 -3.22 15.18
CA PRO A 25 3.39 -1.77 15.22
C PRO A 25 2.79 -1.25 16.52
N SER A 26 3.47 -0.29 17.16
CA SER A 26 3.09 0.26 18.45
C SER A 26 3.05 1.79 18.43
N GLY A 27 1.86 2.33 18.72
CA GLY A 27 1.50 3.75 18.67
C GLY A 27 -0.02 3.92 18.55
N SER A 28 -0.49 5.16 18.39
CA SER A 28 -1.85 5.45 17.89
C SER A 28 -1.95 5.24 16.38
N ASN A 29 -0.85 5.52 15.66
CA ASN A 29 -0.78 5.49 14.22
C ASN A 29 -0.14 4.17 13.78
N THR A 30 -0.86 3.33 13.05
CA THR A 30 -0.39 1.98 12.66
C THR A 30 -0.38 1.74 11.15
N VAL A 31 -0.70 2.75 10.34
CA VAL A 31 -0.66 2.61 8.87
C VAL A 31 0.77 2.81 8.38
N ILE A 32 1.22 1.90 7.52
CA ILE A 32 2.53 1.92 6.88
C ILE A 32 2.37 2.46 5.44
N ILE A 33 3.32 3.25 4.95
CA ILE A 33 3.48 3.52 3.50
C ILE A 33 4.70 2.78 2.97
N GLN A 34 4.56 2.00 1.89
CA GLN A 34 5.69 1.50 1.12
C GLN A 34 6.11 2.58 0.10
N MET A 35 7.15 3.35 0.44
CA MET A 35 7.74 4.42 -0.38
C MET A 35 8.71 3.79 -1.39
N PHE A 36 8.16 3.20 -2.46
CA PHE A 36 8.90 2.31 -3.35
C PHE A 36 9.85 3.07 -4.28
N GLU A 37 11.16 2.74 -4.23
CA GLU A 37 12.23 3.38 -5.02
C GLU A 37 12.42 4.90 -4.82
N TRP A 38 11.80 5.50 -3.81
CA TRP A 38 12.05 6.90 -3.45
C TRP A 38 13.50 7.09 -2.94
N THR A 39 14.15 8.19 -3.33
CA THR A 39 15.41 8.64 -2.70
C THR A 39 15.17 9.09 -1.26
N TRP A 40 16.18 8.97 -0.40
CA TRP A 40 16.01 9.22 1.04
C TRP A 40 15.73 10.68 1.38
N ASP A 41 16.32 11.63 0.67
CA ASP A 41 15.97 13.04 0.80
C ASP A 41 14.52 13.34 0.38
N SER A 42 14.00 12.67 -0.65
CA SER A 42 12.58 12.80 -1.03
C SER A 42 11.66 12.20 0.04
N VAL A 43 12.04 11.08 0.67
CA VAL A 43 11.29 10.53 1.82
C VAL A 43 11.38 11.46 3.03
N ALA A 44 12.53 12.08 3.29
CA ALA A 44 12.74 13.02 4.40
C ALA A 44 11.85 14.27 4.29
N SER A 45 11.79 14.88 3.10
CA SER A 45 10.87 16.00 2.82
C SER A 45 9.43 15.54 2.97
N GLU A 46 9.03 14.45 2.31
CA GLU A 46 7.66 13.94 2.32
C GLU A 46 7.18 13.51 3.73
N CYS A 47 8.09 13.02 4.58
CA CYS A 47 7.86 12.79 6.01
C CYS A 47 7.39 14.05 6.75
N THR A 48 8.05 15.19 6.50
CA THR A 48 7.77 16.48 7.14
C THR A 48 6.58 17.19 6.50
N ASP A 49 6.53 17.22 5.16
CA ASP A 49 5.58 18.00 4.37
C ASP A 49 4.17 17.38 4.31
N PHE A 50 4.06 16.05 4.50
CA PHE A 50 2.79 15.35 4.35
C PHE A 50 2.58 14.15 5.29
N ILE A 51 3.49 13.18 5.33
CA ILE A 51 3.22 11.86 5.93
C ILE A 51 3.01 11.93 7.45
N GLY A 52 3.84 12.69 8.17
CA GLY A 52 3.64 12.97 9.59
C GLY A 52 2.34 13.75 9.86
N PRO A 53 2.13 14.92 9.23
CA PRO A 53 0.88 15.68 9.32
C PRO A 53 -0.40 14.88 8.97
N ALA A 54 -0.34 13.95 8.02
CA ALA A 54 -1.44 13.06 7.63
C ALA A 54 -1.67 11.88 8.58
N GLY A 55 -0.87 11.75 9.65
CA GLY A 55 -1.06 10.74 10.69
C GLY A 55 -0.64 9.33 10.31
N TYR A 56 0.22 9.14 9.31
CA TYR A 56 0.83 7.82 9.08
C TYR A 56 1.73 7.43 10.26
N GLY A 57 1.90 6.12 10.48
CA GLY A 57 2.75 5.61 11.57
C GLY A 57 4.18 5.34 11.12
N PHE A 58 4.35 4.81 9.90
CA PHE A 58 5.62 4.28 9.41
C PHE A 58 5.81 4.53 7.91
N VAL A 59 7.06 4.73 7.48
CA VAL A 59 7.50 4.59 6.08
C VAL A 59 8.38 3.35 5.93
N GLN A 60 8.12 2.55 4.89
CA GLN A 60 8.93 1.42 4.45
C GLN A 60 9.68 1.83 3.17
N VAL A 61 11.01 1.85 3.20
CA VAL A 61 11.87 2.37 2.12
C VAL A 61 12.69 1.28 1.44
N SER A 62 13.02 1.49 0.15
CA SER A 62 13.85 0.57 -0.67
C SER A 62 15.11 0.06 0.05
N PRO A 63 15.58 -1.17 -0.28
CA PRO A 63 16.79 -1.76 0.29
C PRO A 63 18.01 -0.80 0.27
N PRO A 64 18.62 -0.47 1.44
CA PRO A 64 19.61 0.60 1.52
C PRO A 64 21.09 0.28 1.31
N SER A 65 21.48 -0.97 1.01
CA SER A 65 22.89 -1.24 0.70
C SER A 65 23.25 -0.94 -0.76
N GLU A 66 24.54 -0.95 -1.06
CA GLU A 66 25.06 -1.16 -2.40
C GLU A 66 24.44 -2.40 -3.04
N HIS A 67 24.10 -2.25 -4.32
CA HIS A 67 23.56 -3.25 -5.22
C HIS A 67 24.10 -3.14 -6.65
N VAL A 68 23.76 -4.10 -7.52
CA VAL A 68 24.23 -4.15 -8.91
C VAL A 68 23.73 -2.96 -9.71
N THR A 69 24.49 -2.61 -10.74
CA THR A 69 24.16 -1.51 -11.65
C THR A 69 23.05 -1.90 -12.63
N GLY A 70 21.95 -1.15 -12.64
CA GLY A 70 20.91 -1.23 -13.67
C GLY A 70 19.75 -0.27 -13.40
N THR A 71 18.92 -0.03 -14.41
CA THR A 71 17.81 0.94 -14.34
C THR A 71 16.50 0.32 -13.85
N GLN A 72 16.42 -1.01 -13.83
CA GLN A 72 15.25 -1.77 -13.40
C GLN A 72 15.06 -1.63 -11.89
N TRP A 73 13.82 -1.70 -11.41
CA TRP A 73 13.55 -1.63 -9.97
C TRP A 73 14.16 -2.82 -9.22
N TRP A 74 14.20 -4.00 -9.85
CA TRP A 74 14.69 -5.23 -9.22
C TRP A 74 16.17 -5.16 -8.85
N THR A 75 16.95 -4.22 -9.40
CA THR A 75 18.36 -4.05 -9.02
C THR A 75 18.54 -3.56 -7.58
N ASP A 76 17.55 -2.89 -6.96
CA ASP A 76 17.61 -2.56 -5.53
C ASP A 76 17.67 -3.85 -4.67
N TYR A 77 17.06 -4.92 -5.16
CA TYR A 77 16.97 -6.23 -4.50
C TYR A 77 18.20 -7.07 -4.77
N GLN A 78 19.19 -6.49 -5.45
CA GLN A 78 20.38 -7.18 -5.90
C GLN A 78 21.70 -6.58 -5.40
N PRO A 79 21.91 -6.52 -4.07
CA PRO A 79 23.11 -6.00 -3.40
C PRO A 79 24.51 -6.47 -3.81
N VAL A 80 25.56 -5.91 -3.20
CA VAL A 80 26.95 -6.38 -3.37
C VAL A 80 27.67 -6.42 -2.02
N THR A 81 27.77 -5.28 -1.34
CA THR A 81 28.23 -5.18 0.06
C THR A 81 27.08 -4.86 1.02
N TYR A 82 27.39 -4.72 2.31
CA TYR A 82 26.48 -4.12 3.31
C TYR A 82 26.72 -2.60 3.46
N THR A 83 27.52 -1.96 2.60
CA THR A 83 27.74 -0.50 2.66
C THR A 83 26.47 0.23 2.25
N LEU A 84 26.15 1.36 2.89
CA LEU A 84 24.93 2.12 2.58
C LEU A 84 25.21 3.16 1.50
N ILE A 85 25.31 2.70 0.26
CA ILE A 85 25.50 3.51 -0.96
C ILE A 85 24.66 2.85 -2.05
N SER A 86 23.46 3.36 -2.33
CA SER A 86 22.48 2.75 -3.23
C SER A 86 22.03 3.70 -4.35
N LYS A 87 21.15 3.25 -5.27
CA LYS A 87 20.40 4.14 -6.17
C LYS A 87 19.57 5.22 -5.44
N ARG A 88 19.31 5.07 -4.13
CA ARG A 88 18.43 5.92 -3.31
C ARG A 88 19.18 6.97 -2.49
N GLY A 89 20.50 6.86 -2.40
CA GLY A 89 21.37 7.77 -1.64
C GLY A 89 22.53 7.07 -0.92
N ASP A 90 23.21 7.81 -0.04
CA ASP A 90 24.28 7.33 0.84
C ASP A 90 23.88 7.23 2.33
N ARG A 91 24.84 6.79 3.17
CA ARG A 91 24.65 6.58 4.62
C ARG A 91 24.17 7.83 5.36
N ASP A 92 24.69 9.00 5.00
CA ASP A 92 24.38 10.24 5.70
C ASP A 92 22.98 10.74 5.27
N GLU A 93 22.62 10.56 4.00
CA GLU A 93 21.25 10.78 3.49
C GLU A 93 20.23 9.82 4.14
N PHE A 94 20.60 8.54 4.34
CA PHE A 94 19.76 7.56 5.03
C PHE A 94 19.53 7.93 6.52
N ALA A 95 20.59 8.31 7.23
CA ALA A 95 20.52 8.73 8.62
C ALA A 95 19.77 10.07 8.79
N ASN A 96 19.93 11.00 7.83
CA ASN A 96 19.15 12.23 7.75
C ASN A 96 17.65 11.95 7.58
N MET A 97 17.29 11.01 6.70
CA MET A 97 15.91 10.59 6.47
C MET A 97 15.27 9.99 7.72
N ILE A 98 15.96 9.07 8.41
CA ILE A 98 15.47 8.52 9.70
C ILE A 98 15.23 9.63 10.72
N THR A 99 16.24 10.50 10.92
CA THR A 99 16.16 11.61 11.88
C THR A 99 15.01 12.57 11.56
N THR A 100 14.78 12.85 10.28
CA THR A 100 13.74 13.76 9.80
C THR A 100 12.34 13.14 9.94
N CYS A 101 12.16 11.87 9.57
CA CYS A 101 10.91 11.15 9.78
C CYS A 101 10.57 11.04 11.27
N HIS A 102 11.55 10.72 12.13
CA HIS A 102 11.38 10.72 13.59
C HIS A 102 10.94 12.08 14.13
N ALA A 103 11.51 13.19 13.63
CA ALA A 103 11.11 14.54 14.01
C ALA A 103 9.67 14.89 13.57
N ALA A 104 9.19 14.30 12.46
CA ALA A 104 7.80 14.39 12.00
C ALA A 104 6.85 13.39 12.70
N GLY A 105 7.34 12.57 13.64
CA GLY A 105 6.56 11.55 14.36
C GLY A 105 6.37 10.24 13.59
N VAL A 106 7.05 10.07 12.46
CA VAL A 106 6.96 8.92 11.55
C VAL A 106 8.13 7.96 11.82
N LYS A 107 7.83 6.68 12.02
CA LYS A 107 8.84 5.63 12.21
C LYS A 107 9.39 5.12 10.87
N VAL A 108 10.61 4.60 10.86
CA VAL A 108 11.24 4.07 9.63
C VAL A 108 11.38 2.55 9.68
N ILE A 109 10.78 1.89 8.69
CA ILE A 109 11.00 0.49 8.36
C ILE A 109 12.02 0.46 7.23
N ALA A 110 13.19 -0.11 7.49
CA ALA A 110 14.21 -0.26 6.45
C ALA A 110 14.11 -1.62 5.77
N GLY A 111 14.66 -1.69 4.57
CA GLY A 111 15.27 -2.93 4.12
C GLY A 111 16.61 -3.21 4.83
N ILE A 112 17.02 -4.47 4.83
CA ILE A 112 18.36 -5.00 5.16
C ILE A 112 18.77 -5.94 4.00
N PRO A 113 19.07 -5.39 2.81
CA PRO A 113 19.51 -6.13 1.65
C PRO A 113 20.72 -7.06 1.87
N ARG A 114 20.80 -8.24 1.18
CA ARG A 114 22.00 -8.57 0.38
C ARG A 114 21.90 -9.64 -0.78
N SER A 115 21.59 -9.35 -2.09
CA SER A 115 22.25 -10.09 -3.26
C SER A 115 22.02 -9.87 -4.84
N PHE A 116 21.13 -10.55 -5.63
CA PHE A 116 21.22 -11.05 -7.11
C PHE A 116 21.79 -10.25 -8.37
N TYR A 117 21.45 -10.28 -9.71
CA TYR A 117 20.84 -11.16 -10.80
C TYR A 117 21.39 -10.75 -12.22
N HIS A 118 21.78 -11.66 -13.16
CA HIS A 118 21.45 -11.67 -14.63
C HIS A 118 22.25 -12.71 -15.47
N SER A 119 21.69 -13.40 -16.48
CA SER A 119 20.37 -13.32 -17.19
C SER A 119 19.99 -14.71 -17.77
N ASP A 120 18.85 -15.03 -18.41
CA ASP A 120 17.71 -14.31 -19.01
C ASP A 120 16.40 -15.17 -18.92
N SER A 121 15.23 -14.54 -19.13
CA SER A 121 13.93 -15.12 -19.60
C SER A 121 12.81 -15.48 -18.60
N ILE A 122 11.86 -14.53 -18.43
CA ILE A 122 10.49 -14.68 -17.85
C ILE A 122 10.47 -14.91 -16.31
N ALA A 123 9.67 -14.11 -15.58
CA ALA A 123 9.95 -13.78 -14.17
C ALA A 123 8.74 -13.79 -13.21
N ILE A 124 8.98 -13.97 -11.90
CA ILE A 124 8.09 -13.59 -10.78
C ILE A 124 8.87 -13.05 -9.53
N GLU A 125 9.17 -11.74 -9.51
CA GLU A 125 8.89 -10.75 -8.42
C GLU A 125 9.54 -10.79 -6.99
N LYS A 126 9.74 -9.61 -6.36
CA LYS A 126 10.55 -9.30 -5.13
C LYS A 126 10.33 -7.88 -4.47
N PRO A 127 9.76 -7.65 -3.24
CA PRO A 127 9.36 -6.26 -2.85
C PRO A 127 9.63 -5.57 -1.45
N VAL A 128 10.59 -4.62 -1.44
CA VAL A 128 11.10 -3.64 -0.40
C VAL A 128 11.58 -4.21 0.94
N ASP A 129 12.90 -4.41 1.11
CA ASP A 129 13.33 -5.59 1.87
C ASP A 129 14.63 -5.69 2.68
N THR A 130 14.49 -6.49 3.75
CA THR A 130 15.49 -7.31 4.42
C THR A 130 15.69 -8.63 3.68
N ILE A 131 16.59 -8.58 2.72
CA ILE A 131 17.07 -9.75 1.98
C ILE A 131 18.09 -10.48 2.84
N PHE A 132 17.59 -11.41 3.65
CA PHE A 132 18.43 -12.30 4.44
C PHE A 132 18.78 -13.61 3.71
N ASN A 133 18.20 -13.91 2.55
CA ASN A 133 18.24 -15.26 1.97
C ASN A 133 19.29 -15.51 0.87
N HIS A 134 19.69 -14.55 0.03
CA HIS A 134 20.44 -14.83 -1.20
C HIS A 134 21.47 -13.76 -1.58
N MET A 135 22.63 -14.08 -2.17
CA MET A 135 23.66 -13.15 -2.72
C MET A 135 23.59 -12.96 -4.28
N THR A 136 24.60 -12.41 -4.99
CA THR A 136 24.51 -11.92 -6.40
C THR A 136 24.30 -13.03 -7.44
N GLY A 137 23.86 -12.62 -8.64
CA GLY A 137 23.48 -13.49 -9.74
C GLY A 137 23.92 -13.10 -11.12
N MET A 138 24.75 -12.08 -11.22
CA MET A 138 25.68 -12.06 -12.34
C MET A 138 26.79 -13.05 -11.96
N ASP A 139 27.27 -13.87 -12.89
CA ASP A 139 28.48 -14.70 -12.69
C ASP A 139 29.61 -13.86 -12.05
N SER A 140 29.72 -12.59 -12.48
CA SER A 140 30.51 -11.54 -11.86
C SER A 140 30.04 -10.15 -12.29
N GLY A 141 30.36 -9.12 -11.51
CA GLY A 141 30.03 -7.74 -11.86
C GLY A 141 30.61 -6.70 -10.91
N ILE A 142 30.03 -5.50 -10.96
CA ILE A 142 30.41 -4.33 -10.16
C ILE A 142 29.13 -3.72 -9.55
N GLY A 143 29.16 -3.36 -8.26
CA GLY A 143 28.07 -2.68 -7.58
C GLY A 143 28.08 -1.16 -7.79
N VAL A 144 27.01 -0.47 -7.35
CA VAL A 144 26.88 0.99 -7.47
C VAL A 144 27.88 1.77 -6.61
N ALA A 145 28.50 1.16 -5.60
CA ALA A 145 29.62 1.73 -4.83
C ALA A 145 30.99 1.37 -5.41
N SER A 146 31.02 0.67 -6.56
CA SER A 146 32.20 0.15 -7.26
C SER A 146 32.88 -1.09 -6.66
N ASP A 147 32.25 -1.80 -5.71
CA ASP A 147 32.78 -3.07 -5.24
C ASP A 147 32.59 -4.19 -6.28
N THR A 148 33.53 -5.14 -6.32
CA THR A 148 33.57 -6.25 -7.30
C THR A 148 33.22 -7.58 -6.66
N TYR A 149 32.59 -8.47 -7.42
CA TYR A 149 32.09 -9.75 -6.90
C TYR A 149 32.05 -10.85 -7.97
N THR A 150 31.85 -12.08 -7.53
CA THR A 150 31.35 -13.21 -8.34
C THR A 150 30.20 -13.90 -7.61
N HIS A 151 29.40 -14.72 -8.32
CA HIS A 151 28.18 -15.41 -7.83
C HIS A 151 28.26 -16.02 -6.41
N TYR A 152 29.45 -16.47 -5.99
CA TYR A 152 29.70 -17.03 -4.65
C TYR A 152 30.90 -16.40 -3.92
N VAL A 153 31.40 -15.23 -4.34
CA VAL A 153 32.56 -14.57 -3.72
C VAL A 153 32.35 -13.06 -3.62
N TYR A 154 32.27 -12.58 -2.38
CA TYR A 154 31.99 -11.19 -2.04
C TYR A 154 33.08 -10.67 -1.09
N PRO A 155 34.12 -10.00 -1.64
CA PRO A 155 35.31 -9.60 -0.92
C PRO A 155 35.02 -8.97 0.45
N GLY A 156 35.80 -9.37 1.45
CA GLY A 156 35.68 -8.88 2.83
C GLY A 156 34.52 -9.44 3.67
N ILE A 157 33.49 -10.05 3.06
CA ILE A 157 32.29 -10.47 3.82
C ILE A 157 31.86 -11.93 3.59
N TYR A 158 31.66 -12.42 2.35
CA TYR A 158 31.25 -13.81 2.11
C TYR A 158 32.12 -14.49 1.05
N GLN A 159 32.31 -15.80 1.17
CA GLN A 159 33.10 -16.66 0.28
C GLN A 159 32.31 -17.95 -0.04
N TYR A 160 32.84 -18.79 -0.93
CA TYR A 160 32.13 -19.94 -1.49
C TYR A 160 31.46 -20.87 -0.46
N GLN A 161 32.06 -21.07 0.72
CA GLN A 161 31.48 -21.93 1.77
C GLN A 161 30.32 -21.31 2.58
N ASP A 162 30.00 -20.04 2.37
CA ASP A 162 28.92 -19.32 3.07
C ASP A 162 27.57 -19.43 2.33
N PHE A 163 27.50 -20.30 1.31
CA PHE A 163 26.39 -20.50 0.38
C PHE A 163 25.94 -21.95 0.32
N HIS A 164 24.65 -22.15 0.05
CA HIS A 164 24.13 -23.42 -0.38
C HIS A 164 24.54 -23.71 -1.83
N HIS A 165 25.07 -24.91 -2.06
CA HIS A 165 25.40 -25.42 -3.39
C HIS A 165 24.41 -26.53 -3.73
N CYS A 166 23.22 -26.13 -4.17
CA CYS A 166 22.12 -27.04 -4.43
C CYS A 166 22.50 -28.14 -5.43
N THR A 167 22.26 -29.38 -5.02
CA THR A 167 22.45 -30.59 -5.84
C THR A 167 21.17 -31.42 -5.92
N LEU A 168 20.04 -30.83 -5.53
CA LEU A 168 18.70 -31.43 -5.59
C LEU A 168 18.04 -31.29 -6.97
N THR A 169 18.54 -30.37 -7.79
CA THR A 169 18.08 -30.04 -9.14
C THR A 169 19.27 -29.97 -10.10
N SER A 170 19.01 -29.99 -11.41
CA SER A 170 20.08 -29.91 -12.44
C SER A 170 20.57 -28.48 -12.70
N THR A 171 19.78 -27.51 -12.30
CA THR A 171 20.01 -26.05 -12.40
C THR A 171 20.78 -25.51 -11.19
N GLY A 172 20.46 -26.02 -9.99
CA GLY A 172 20.75 -25.36 -8.72
C GLY A 172 19.53 -24.62 -8.15
N ASP A 173 18.46 -24.48 -8.94
CA ASP A 173 17.24 -23.76 -8.63
C ASP A 173 16.20 -24.58 -7.86
N ILE A 174 15.18 -23.88 -7.36
CA ILE A 174 13.91 -24.42 -6.88
C ILE A 174 13.05 -24.79 -8.09
N GLU A 175 12.93 -26.10 -8.34
CA GLU A 175 12.06 -26.67 -9.38
C GLU A 175 10.75 -27.24 -8.78
N ASP A 176 10.68 -27.45 -7.45
CA ASP A 176 9.56 -28.02 -6.71
C ASP A 176 9.32 -27.33 -5.35
N TYR A 177 8.32 -26.46 -5.28
CA TYR A 177 7.88 -25.80 -4.03
C TYR A 177 7.21 -26.73 -3.01
N THR A 178 6.92 -27.99 -3.37
CA THR A 178 6.51 -29.04 -2.42
C THR A 178 7.70 -29.73 -1.75
N SER A 179 8.93 -29.40 -2.15
CA SER A 179 10.17 -29.80 -1.50
C SER A 179 10.73 -28.67 -0.64
N ARG A 180 10.54 -28.74 0.69
CA ARG A 180 11.13 -27.77 1.64
C ARG A 180 12.65 -27.63 1.48
N ALA A 181 13.32 -28.75 1.20
CA ALA A 181 14.77 -28.76 1.02
C ALA A 181 15.20 -27.97 -0.23
N GLN A 182 14.40 -27.96 -1.30
CA GLN A 182 14.66 -27.02 -2.39
C GLN A 182 14.34 -25.59 -1.96
N VAL A 183 13.14 -25.33 -1.45
CA VAL A 183 12.68 -23.98 -1.07
C VAL A 183 13.65 -23.25 -0.13
N GLN A 184 14.38 -23.97 0.73
CA GLN A 184 15.24 -23.40 1.78
C GLN A 184 16.74 -23.73 1.66
N THR A 185 17.19 -24.43 0.61
CA THR A 185 18.63 -24.65 0.31
C THR A 185 18.97 -24.67 -1.20
N CYS A 186 18.09 -24.12 -2.05
CA CYS A 186 18.30 -24.03 -3.49
C CYS A 186 17.91 -22.63 -4.00
N GLN A 187 18.48 -22.28 -5.14
CA GLN A 187 18.40 -20.94 -5.69
C GLN A 187 16.95 -20.63 -6.13
N LEU A 188 16.43 -19.46 -5.76
CA LEU A 188 15.13 -18.99 -6.24
C LEU A 188 15.39 -18.17 -7.51
N GLU A 189 15.02 -18.58 -8.72
CA GLU A 189 15.38 -17.83 -9.96
C GLU A 189 16.89 -17.50 -10.07
N GLY A 190 17.76 -18.42 -9.63
CA GLY A 190 19.22 -18.31 -9.56
C GLY A 190 19.76 -17.72 -8.25
N LEU A 191 18.89 -17.07 -7.44
CA LEU A 191 19.23 -16.32 -6.22
C LEU A 191 20.24 -17.06 -5.33
N ALA A 192 21.49 -16.57 -5.25
CA ALA A 192 22.64 -17.30 -4.71
C ALA A 192 22.54 -17.57 -3.19
N ASP A 193 21.83 -18.63 -2.86
CA ASP A 193 21.23 -18.87 -1.56
C ASP A 193 22.25 -18.98 -0.42
N LEU A 194 22.06 -18.17 0.63
CA LEU A 194 22.94 -18.06 1.78
C LEU A 194 22.76 -19.25 2.72
N ALA A 195 23.86 -19.79 3.24
CA ALA A 195 23.86 -20.84 4.25
C ALA A 195 23.47 -20.26 5.63
N THR A 196 22.20 -19.87 5.74
CA THR A 196 21.59 -19.15 6.88
C THR A 196 21.49 -20.00 8.16
N GLU A 197 21.74 -21.31 8.06
CA GLU A 197 21.88 -22.22 9.19
C GLU A 197 23.28 -22.18 9.82
N THR A 198 24.27 -21.55 9.15
CA THR A 198 25.64 -21.40 9.65
C THR A 198 25.81 -20.23 10.62
N GLU A 199 26.71 -20.38 11.60
CA GLU A 199 26.98 -19.36 12.60
C GLU A 199 27.56 -18.06 12.00
N TYR A 200 28.37 -18.18 10.93
CA TYR A 200 29.01 -17.02 10.30
C TYR A 200 27.98 -16.16 9.55
N VAL A 201 27.11 -16.77 8.73
CA VAL A 201 26.05 -16.06 8.01
C VAL A 201 25.06 -15.43 9.00
N ARG A 202 24.54 -16.18 10.00
CA ARG A 202 23.66 -15.59 11.02
C ARG A 202 24.32 -14.43 11.78
N GLY A 203 25.62 -14.53 12.04
CA GLY A 203 26.41 -13.47 12.65
C GLY A 203 26.47 -12.20 11.80
N ARG A 204 26.77 -12.33 10.50
CA ARG A 204 26.86 -11.19 9.55
C ARG A 204 25.50 -10.53 9.29
N LEU A 205 24.45 -11.31 9.13
CA LEU A 205 23.08 -10.80 8.94
C LEU A 205 22.63 -9.99 10.18
N ALA A 206 22.95 -10.46 11.39
CA ALA A 206 22.71 -9.72 12.63
C ALA A 206 23.63 -8.51 12.82
N GLU A 207 24.89 -8.57 12.39
CA GLU A 207 25.83 -7.43 12.41
C GLU A 207 25.28 -6.26 11.59
N TYR A 208 24.82 -6.52 10.35
CA TYR A 208 24.25 -5.49 9.49
C TYR A 208 22.88 -4.99 9.97
N ALA A 209 22.00 -5.87 10.46
CA ALA A 209 20.75 -5.44 11.09
C ALA A 209 21.01 -4.48 12.27
N ASN A 210 22.04 -4.77 13.08
CA ASN A 210 22.44 -3.91 14.20
C ASN A 210 23.06 -2.57 13.75
N ASP A 211 23.72 -2.52 12.59
CA ASP A 211 24.19 -1.26 12.01
C ASP A 211 23.00 -0.35 11.65
N LEU A 212 21.94 -0.88 11.02
CA LEU A 212 20.73 -0.11 10.74
C LEU A 212 19.97 0.31 12.00
N LEU A 213 19.89 -0.57 13.01
CA LEU A 213 19.34 -0.20 14.33
C LEU A 213 20.15 0.92 15.00
N SER A 214 21.46 0.99 14.77
CA SER A 214 22.32 2.07 15.30
C SER A 214 22.05 3.44 14.66
N LEU A 215 21.52 3.45 13.43
CA LEU A 215 21.05 4.66 12.74
C LEU A 215 19.62 5.06 13.13
N GLY A 216 18.91 4.25 13.93
CA GLY A 216 17.58 4.56 14.45
C GLY A 216 16.41 3.87 13.73
N VAL A 217 16.65 2.85 12.91
CA VAL A 217 15.55 2.11 12.25
C VAL A 217 14.61 1.45 13.26
N ASP A 218 13.30 1.62 13.08
CA ASP A 218 12.23 1.07 13.94
C ASP A 218 11.76 -0.34 13.54
N GLY A 219 11.97 -0.74 12.29
CA GLY A 219 11.36 -1.94 11.72
C GLY A 219 12.05 -2.51 10.49
N PHE A 220 11.74 -3.78 10.20
CA PHE A 220 12.24 -4.52 9.04
C PHE A 220 11.12 -5.32 8.36
N ARG A 221 10.95 -5.17 7.04
CA ARG A 221 10.21 -6.12 6.19
C ARG A 221 11.22 -7.13 5.64
N LEU A 222 10.96 -8.43 5.67
CA LEU A 222 11.90 -9.46 5.22
C LEU A 222 11.51 -10.09 3.87
N ASP A 223 12.42 -10.08 2.90
CA ASP A 223 12.28 -10.67 1.56
C ASP A 223 12.22 -12.17 1.68
N ALA A 224 11.35 -12.79 0.89
CA ALA A 224 11.37 -14.23 0.64
C ALA A 224 11.64 -15.05 1.90
N ALA A 225 11.07 -14.66 3.04
CA ALA A 225 11.34 -15.25 4.36
C ALA A 225 11.00 -16.74 4.37
N LYS A 226 10.06 -17.16 3.52
CA LYS A 226 9.76 -18.55 3.10
C LYS A 226 11.01 -19.39 2.75
N HIS A 227 12.03 -18.77 2.16
CA HIS A 227 13.27 -19.39 1.67
C HIS A 227 14.36 -19.48 2.74
N ILE A 228 14.09 -18.98 3.95
CA ILE A 228 14.93 -19.15 5.14
C ILE A 228 14.15 -20.01 6.13
N ALA A 229 14.78 -20.92 6.86
CA ALA A 229 14.06 -21.64 7.91
C ALA A 229 13.60 -20.66 9.02
N ALA A 230 12.38 -20.87 9.53
CA ALA A 230 11.82 -19.99 10.59
C ALA A 230 12.73 -19.94 11.83
N ASP A 231 13.37 -21.06 12.20
CA ASP A 231 14.35 -21.11 13.30
C ASP A 231 15.60 -20.25 13.03
N ASP A 232 15.99 -20.05 11.77
CA ASP A 232 17.15 -19.22 11.39
C ASP A 232 16.81 -17.74 11.45
N ILE A 233 15.64 -17.32 10.96
CA ILE A 233 15.16 -15.94 11.17
C ILE A 233 14.95 -15.67 12.67
N ALA A 234 14.43 -16.62 13.43
CA ALA A 234 14.30 -16.50 14.89
C ALA A 234 15.68 -16.32 15.57
N ASN A 235 16.69 -17.08 15.14
CA ASN A 235 18.06 -16.98 15.64
C ASN A 235 18.72 -15.64 15.25
N ILE A 236 18.62 -15.20 14.00
CA ILE A 236 19.13 -13.90 13.53
C ILE A 236 18.46 -12.75 14.31
N THR A 237 17.13 -12.73 14.38
CA THR A 237 16.38 -11.68 15.10
C THR A 237 16.55 -11.73 16.62
N SER A 238 17.06 -12.81 17.21
CA SER A 238 17.44 -12.86 18.63
C SER A 238 18.79 -12.18 18.93
N ARG A 239 19.59 -11.88 17.91
CA ARG A 239 20.90 -11.20 18.01
C ARG A 239 20.79 -9.67 17.84
N PHE A 240 19.57 -9.15 17.70
CA PHE A 240 19.34 -7.71 17.54
C PHE A 240 19.51 -6.98 18.88
N SER A 241 20.08 -5.78 18.82
CA SER A 241 20.36 -4.89 19.96
C SER A 241 19.12 -4.20 20.52
N SER A 242 18.02 -4.21 19.75
CA SER A 242 16.70 -3.73 20.14
C SER A 242 15.62 -4.75 19.72
N SER A 243 14.34 -4.40 19.88
CA SER A 243 13.22 -5.20 19.39
C SER A 243 12.40 -4.37 18.40
N PRO A 244 12.82 -4.33 17.11
CA PRO A 244 12.11 -3.61 16.07
C PRO A 244 10.78 -4.29 15.68
N TYR A 245 9.95 -3.58 14.92
CA TYR A 245 8.86 -4.18 14.16
C TYR A 245 9.42 -5.17 13.13
N ILE A 246 8.81 -6.35 13.00
CA ILE A 246 9.16 -7.34 11.98
C ILE A 246 7.92 -7.69 11.18
N THR A 247 7.99 -7.60 9.86
CA THR A 247 7.00 -8.16 8.92
C THR A 247 7.71 -9.01 7.88
N GLN A 248 7.11 -10.10 7.43
CA GLN A 248 7.82 -11.19 6.73
C GLN A 248 7.08 -11.62 5.46
N GLU A 249 7.80 -11.75 4.35
CA GLU A 249 7.26 -12.34 3.13
C GLU A 249 7.24 -13.86 3.18
N VAL A 250 6.04 -14.40 3.41
CA VAL A 250 5.82 -15.84 3.31
C VAL A 250 4.64 -16.05 2.37
N ILE A 251 4.90 -15.96 1.06
CA ILE A 251 3.87 -16.15 0.04
C ILE A 251 3.31 -17.57 0.15
N TRP A 252 2.01 -17.67 0.41
CA TRP A 252 1.29 -18.94 0.49
C TRP A 252 0.95 -19.50 -0.88
N GLY A 253 1.32 -20.75 -1.14
CA GLY A 253 0.78 -21.58 -2.21
C GLY A 253 0.14 -22.86 -1.69
N ALA A 254 -0.76 -23.42 -2.51
CA ALA A 254 -1.55 -24.59 -2.18
C ALA A 254 -0.71 -25.89 -2.29
N GLY A 255 -0.45 -26.54 -1.16
CA GLY A 255 0.31 -27.80 -1.10
C GLY A 255 1.84 -27.62 -1.01
N GLU A 256 2.33 -26.39 -1.00
CA GLU A 256 3.74 -26.08 -0.80
C GLU A 256 4.23 -26.43 0.62
N ALA A 257 5.52 -26.75 0.74
CA ALA A 257 6.07 -27.31 1.96
C ALA A 257 6.34 -26.32 3.10
N VAL A 258 6.37 -25.02 2.82
CA VAL A 258 6.62 -23.92 3.77
C VAL A 258 5.39 -23.02 3.85
N GLN A 259 4.95 -22.70 5.06
CA GLN A 259 3.64 -22.07 5.30
C GLN A 259 3.74 -20.81 6.20
N PRO A 260 2.92 -19.76 5.97
CA PRO A 260 2.95 -18.50 6.74
C PRO A 260 2.88 -18.66 8.26
N SER A 261 2.14 -19.67 8.73
CA SER A 261 1.93 -19.98 10.15
C SER A 261 3.19 -20.38 10.91
N GLU A 262 4.31 -20.67 10.23
CA GLU A 262 5.59 -20.98 10.86
C GLU A 262 6.31 -19.71 11.37
N TYR A 263 6.02 -18.55 10.76
CA TYR A 263 6.79 -17.31 10.95
C TYR A 263 6.09 -16.31 11.89
N VAL A 264 4.81 -16.52 12.23
CA VAL A 264 4.01 -15.61 13.07
C VAL A 264 4.48 -15.51 14.53
N GLY A 265 5.40 -16.39 14.95
CA GLY A 265 6.10 -16.28 16.24
C GLY A 265 7.29 -15.31 16.24
N ILE A 266 7.71 -14.84 15.06
CA ILE A 266 8.90 -14.02 14.84
C ILE A 266 8.54 -12.56 14.60
N GLY A 267 7.36 -12.29 14.02
CA GLY A 267 6.83 -10.97 13.68
C GLY A 267 5.47 -11.10 12.98
N ASP A 268 4.97 -10.00 12.42
CA ASP A 268 3.87 -10.05 11.46
C ASP A 268 4.30 -10.83 10.21
N VAL A 269 3.34 -11.37 9.47
CA VAL A 269 3.56 -12.02 8.17
C VAL A 269 2.67 -11.36 7.12
N GLN A 270 3.21 -11.14 5.92
CA GLN A 270 2.48 -10.55 4.81
C GLN A 270 1.46 -11.55 4.24
N GLU A 271 0.18 -11.22 4.37
CA GLU A 271 -0.91 -12.15 4.07
C GLU A 271 -1.41 -11.99 2.63
N PHE A 272 -0.66 -12.52 1.66
CA PHE A 272 -1.00 -12.43 0.23
C PHE A 272 -2.40 -12.98 -0.12
N ARG A 273 -2.97 -13.90 0.67
CA ARG A 273 -4.34 -14.40 0.45
C ARG A 273 -5.39 -13.32 0.72
N TYR A 274 -5.09 -12.33 1.54
CA TYR A 274 -5.90 -11.12 1.71
C TYR A 274 -5.95 -10.33 0.40
N THR A 275 -4.79 -10.08 -0.21
CA THR A 275 -4.62 -9.39 -1.49
C THR A 275 -5.44 -10.05 -2.61
N THR A 276 -5.28 -11.37 -2.79
CA THR A 276 -6.06 -12.14 -3.79
C THR A 276 -7.56 -12.16 -3.48
N ALA A 277 -7.96 -12.21 -2.21
CA ALA A 277 -9.36 -12.18 -1.82
C ALA A 277 -10.01 -10.81 -2.08
N LEU A 278 -9.30 -9.71 -1.83
CA LEU A 278 -9.79 -8.37 -2.18
C LEU A 278 -9.86 -8.18 -3.70
N GLN A 279 -8.86 -8.64 -4.45
CA GLN A 279 -8.90 -8.63 -5.91
C GLN A 279 -10.12 -9.38 -6.45
N SER A 280 -10.34 -10.60 -5.94
CA SER A 280 -11.50 -11.42 -6.32
C SER A 280 -12.84 -10.77 -5.96
N ALA A 281 -12.94 -10.15 -4.79
CA ALA A 281 -14.19 -9.58 -4.28
C ALA A 281 -14.54 -8.23 -4.92
N PHE A 282 -13.56 -7.35 -5.11
CA PHE A 282 -13.77 -6.01 -5.65
C PHE A 282 -13.66 -5.96 -7.19
N GLY A 283 -12.87 -6.83 -7.82
CA GLY A 283 -12.72 -6.92 -9.28
C GLY A 283 -13.93 -7.50 -10.05
N GLY A 284 -15.11 -7.59 -9.42
CA GLY A 284 -16.35 -8.11 -10.00
C GLY A 284 -17.04 -9.22 -9.20
N GLY A 285 -16.44 -9.69 -8.10
CA GLY A 285 -17.03 -10.68 -7.20
C GLY A 285 -17.99 -10.09 -6.16
N SER A 286 -18.02 -10.73 -4.98
CA SER A 286 -18.92 -10.39 -3.87
C SER A 286 -18.12 -9.96 -2.65
N ILE A 287 -18.32 -8.72 -2.21
CA ILE A 287 -17.69 -8.14 -1.00
C ILE A 287 -18.45 -8.50 0.29
N SER A 288 -19.67 -9.03 0.18
CA SER A 288 -20.48 -9.50 1.32
C SER A 288 -19.78 -10.53 2.23
N GLY A 289 -18.88 -11.34 1.68
CA GLY A 289 -18.14 -12.39 2.40
C GLY A 289 -16.84 -11.93 3.07
N LEU A 290 -16.62 -10.62 3.21
CA LEU A 290 -15.41 -10.03 3.79
C LEU A 290 -15.53 -9.66 5.28
N GLU A 291 -16.66 -9.94 5.94
CA GLU A 291 -16.86 -9.67 7.37
C GLU A 291 -15.81 -10.36 8.25
N ASN A 292 -15.50 -11.63 7.95
CA ASN A 292 -14.69 -12.51 8.77
C ASN A 292 -13.42 -12.96 8.00
N LEU A 293 -12.28 -12.37 8.34
CA LEU A 293 -10.98 -12.59 7.66
C LEU A 293 -9.93 -13.34 8.50
N ASP A 294 -10.17 -13.56 9.80
CA ASP A 294 -9.38 -14.47 10.67
C ASP A 294 -9.59 -15.95 10.30
N ARG A 295 -9.22 -16.31 9.07
CA ARG A 295 -9.34 -17.65 8.45
C ARG A 295 -8.01 -18.16 7.86
N TRP A 296 -6.92 -17.44 8.11
CA TRP A 296 -5.59 -17.70 7.59
C TRP A 296 -4.58 -17.71 8.76
N ILE A 297 -3.71 -16.70 8.86
CA ILE A 297 -3.08 -16.30 10.13
C ILE A 297 -4.05 -15.39 10.93
N SER A 298 -3.72 -15.04 12.17
CA SER A 298 -4.50 -14.04 12.92
C SER A 298 -4.24 -12.64 12.37
N GLY A 299 -5.29 -11.81 12.31
CA GLY A 299 -5.19 -10.39 12.00
C GLY A 299 -4.38 -9.57 13.03
N SER A 300 -4.01 -10.17 14.16
CA SER A 300 -3.07 -9.60 15.15
C SER A 300 -1.59 -9.91 14.87
N GLN A 301 -1.32 -10.68 13.82
CA GLN A 301 0.00 -11.15 13.36
C GLN A 301 0.15 -11.00 11.83
N ALA A 302 -0.70 -10.17 11.19
CA ALA A 302 -0.82 -10.06 9.75
C ALA A 302 -0.47 -8.64 9.29
N ASN A 303 0.42 -8.51 8.32
CA ASN A 303 0.57 -7.29 7.53
C ASN A 303 -0.22 -7.47 6.21
N VAL A 304 -1.09 -6.51 5.90
CA VAL A 304 -2.07 -6.61 4.82
C VAL A 304 -1.98 -5.41 3.88
N PHE A 305 -2.26 -5.63 2.60
CA PHE A 305 -2.22 -4.60 1.57
C PHE A 305 -3.18 -4.94 0.44
N VAL A 306 -3.62 -3.93 -0.30
CA VAL A 306 -4.41 -4.11 -1.52
C VAL A 306 -3.49 -4.34 -2.73
N ALA A 307 -2.28 -3.79 -2.67
CA ALA A 307 -1.14 -4.11 -3.52
C ALA A 307 0.16 -3.81 -2.75
N ASN A 308 1.19 -4.61 -2.95
CA ASN A 308 2.58 -4.15 -2.87
C ASN A 308 3.06 -3.88 -4.31
N HIS A 309 4.29 -3.42 -4.51
CA HIS A 309 4.73 -3.06 -5.87
C HIS A 309 4.81 -4.25 -6.82
N ASP A 310 5.15 -5.42 -6.31
CA ASP A 310 5.07 -6.73 -6.99
C ASP A 310 3.67 -6.98 -7.54
N THR A 311 2.67 -7.19 -6.67
CA THR A 311 1.36 -7.65 -7.12
C THR A 311 0.62 -6.64 -8.01
N GLU A 312 1.04 -5.37 -7.96
CA GLU A 312 0.64 -4.31 -8.90
C GLU A 312 1.13 -4.57 -10.35
N ARG A 313 2.30 -5.19 -10.54
CA ARG A 313 3.00 -5.41 -11.82
C ARG A 313 2.60 -6.72 -12.52
N ASN A 314 2.62 -7.89 -11.86
CA ASN A 314 2.12 -9.15 -12.46
C ASN A 314 0.59 -9.24 -12.59
N GLY A 315 -0.16 -8.38 -11.91
CA GLY A 315 -1.63 -8.42 -11.91
C GLY A 315 -2.25 -9.44 -10.95
N ASN A 316 -1.53 -9.90 -9.93
CA ASN A 316 -2.07 -10.70 -8.82
C ASN A 316 -2.75 -9.85 -7.72
N SER A 317 -2.91 -8.54 -7.93
CA SER A 317 -3.72 -7.66 -7.09
C SER A 317 -4.57 -6.65 -7.86
N LEU A 318 -5.27 -5.79 -7.13
CA LEU A 318 -5.82 -4.55 -7.68
C LEU A 318 -4.71 -3.50 -7.69
N ASN A 319 -4.72 -2.61 -8.67
CA ASN A 319 -3.77 -1.52 -8.82
C ASN A 319 -4.48 -0.25 -9.30
N VAL A 320 -3.72 0.85 -9.48
CA VAL A 320 -4.26 2.14 -9.92
C VAL A 320 -5.01 2.11 -11.26
N ASN A 321 -4.77 1.10 -12.10
CA ASN A 321 -5.41 0.91 -13.40
C ASN A 321 -6.65 -0.01 -13.34
N SER A 322 -7.01 -0.50 -12.14
CA SER A 322 -8.15 -1.40 -11.96
C SER A 322 -9.47 -0.68 -12.20
N ALA A 323 -10.31 -1.28 -13.06
CA ALA A 323 -11.61 -0.73 -13.45
C ALA A 323 -12.54 -0.48 -12.26
N ASN A 324 -13.57 0.35 -12.48
CA ASN A 324 -14.66 0.57 -11.54
C ASN A 324 -14.18 1.00 -10.13
N ASN A 325 -13.12 1.82 -10.08
CA ASN A 325 -12.54 2.37 -8.84
C ASN A 325 -12.08 1.30 -7.81
N ALA A 326 -11.96 0.03 -8.23
CA ALA A 326 -11.91 -1.13 -7.33
C ALA A 326 -10.75 -1.07 -6.32
N TYR A 327 -9.58 -0.62 -6.75
CA TYR A 327 -8.40 -0.45 -5.89
C TYR A 327 -8.63 0.57 -4.75
N VAL A 328 -9.35 1.65 -5.03
CA VAL A 328 -9.62 2.70 -4.03
C VAL A 328 -10.60 2.19 -2.97
N ILE A 329 -11.73 1.60 -3.38
CA ILE A 329 -12.73 1.07 -2.45
C ILE A 329 -12.24 -0.18 -1.68
N ALA A 330 -11.36 -0.98 -2.27
CA ALA A 330 -10.65 -2.04 -1.55
C ALA A 330 -9.67 -1.49 -0.50
N THR A 331 -9.01 -0.36 -0.77
CA THR A 331 -8.09 0.27 0.19
C THR A 331 -8.83 0.97 1.32
N ILE A 332 -9.97 1.61 1.01
CA ILE A 332 -10.93 2.11 2.01
C ILE A 332 -11.38 0.96 2.92
N PHE A 333 -11.76 -0.20 2.36
CA PHE A 333 -12.08 -1.40 3.14
C PHE A 333 -10.90 -1.83 4.02
N SER A 334 -9.68 -1.89 3.47
CA SER A 334 -8.48 -2.35 4.19
C SER A 334 -8.08 -1.46 5.38
N LEU A 335 -8.28 -0.15 5.26
CA LEU A 335 -8.08 0.78 6.37
C LEU A 335 -9.23 0.69 7.40
N ALA A 336 -10.47 0.51 6.92
CA ALA A 336 -11.67 0.41 7.75
C ALA A 336 -11.77 -0.89 8.57
N HIS A 337 -11.29 -2.03 8.04
CA HIS A 337 -11.45 -3.36 8.64
C HIS A 337 -10.38 -3.64 9.72
N PRO A 338 -10.71 -4.28 10.86
CA PRO A 338 -9.76 -4.48 11.95
C PRO A 338 -8.69 -5.56 11.69
N TYR A 339 -8.85 -6.42 10.68
CA TYR A 339 -7.87 -7.48 10.39
C TYR A 339 -6.59 -6.91 9.78
N GLY A 340 -5.46 -7.13 10.47
CA GLY A 340 -4.12 -6.83 9.99
C GLY A 340 -3.66 -5.37 10.16
N THR A 341 -2.34 -5.21 10.11
CA THR A 341 -1.61 -3.95 9.93
C THR A 341 -1.66 -3.54 8.45
N PRO A 342 -2.35 -2.45 8.06
CA PRO A 342 -2.43 -2.03 6.66
C PRO A 342 -1.14 -1.32 6.18
N THR A 343 -0.61 -1.78 5.06
CA THR A 343 0.37 -1.06 4.23
C THR A 343 -0.32 -0.47 3.00
N ILE A 344 -0.05 0.81 2.71
CA ILE A 344 -0.41 1.48 1.46
C ILE A 344 0.84 1.57 0.57
N LEU A 345 0.77 1.12 -0.67
CA LEU A 345 1.82 1.32 -1.66
C LEU A 345 1.85 2.79 -2.12
N SER A 346 3.05 3.37 -2.27
CA SER A 346 3.26 4.62 -3.01
C SER A 346 4.25 4.37 -4.16
N SER A 347 3.69 4.29 -5.37
CA SER A 347 4.35 3.83 -6.60
C SER A 347 4.38 4.92 -7.68
N TYR A 348 4.81 4.52 -8.87
CA TYR A 348 5.04 5.35 -10.05
C TYR A 348 4.54 4.64 -11.32
N GLN A 349 4.40 5.39 -12.40
CA GLN A 349 3.98 4.93 -13.73
C GLN A 349 5.06 4.08 -14.39
N TYR A 350 4.70 2.85 -14.76
CA TYR A 350 5.54 1.91 -15.51
C TYR A 350 4.82 1.45 -16.80
N SER A 351 5.62 1.02 -17.78
CA SER A 351 5.17 0.45 -19.07
C SER A 351 5.51 -1.04 -19.18
N THR A 352 6.58 -1.50 -18.54
CA THR A 352 6.94 -2.91 -18.36
C THR A 352 6.93 -3.30 -16.87
N THR A 353 6.92 -4.60 -16.58
CA THR A 353 7.02 -5.11 -15.20
C THR A 353 8.28 -4.66 -14.47
N ASP A 354 9.35 -4.34 -15.19
CA ASP A 354 10.71 -4.19 -14.65
C ASP A 354 11.15 -2.73 -14.51
N ASP A 355 10.36 -1.78 -15.03
CA ASP A 355 10.74 -0.36 -15.09
C ASP A 355 11.01 0.21 -13.69
N GLY A 356 12.20 0.79 -13.49
CA GLY A 356 12.54 1.52 -12.28
C GLY A 356 11.95 2.93 -12.22
N ALA A 357 11.96 3.50 -11.03
CA ALA A 357 11.30 4.76 -10.73
C ALA A 357 11.75 5.94 -11.60
N PRO A 358 10.81 6.82 -12.00
CA PRO A 358 11.10 7.98 -12.82
C PRO A 358 12.01 8.98 -12.07
N ASN A 359 12.72 9.80 -12.83
CA ASN A 359 13.62 10.83 -12.29
C ASN A 359 14.70 10.29 -11.34
N ASN A 360 15.17 9.06 -11.57
CA ASN A 360 16.15 8.35 -10.72
C ASN A 360 15.69 8.19 -9.27
N GLY A 361 14.39 7.98 -9.03
CA GLY A 361 13.84 7.86 -7.68
C GLY A 361 13.57 9.18 -6.95
N VAL A 362 13.84 10.34 -7.57
CA VAL A 362 13.50 11.64 -6.97
C VAL A 362 11.98 11.80 -6.94
N GLY A 363 11.42 11.58 -5.75
CA GLY A 363 9.99 11.59 -5.45
C GLY A 363 9.39 12.98 -5.57
N THR A 364 8.29 13.12 -6.32
CA THR A 364 7.56 14.39 -6.44
C THR A 364 6.05 14.20 -6.43
N CYS A 365 5.38 14.85 -5.47
CA CYS A 365 3.92 14.94 -5.40
C CYS A 365 3.45 16.38 -5.66
N SER A 366 2.17 16.55 -5.99
CA SER A 366 1.49 17.85 -6.11
C SER A 366 0.08 17.76 -5.54
N GLY A 367 -0.21 18.54 -4.50
CA GLY A 367 -1.48 18.48 -3.80
C GLY A 367 -1.78 17.08 -3.26
N THR A 368 -2.86 16.47 -3.76
CA THR A 368 -3.41 15.16 -3.36
C THR A 368 -3.06 14.03 -4.34
N GLY A 369 -1.99 14.16 -5.12
CA GLY A 369 -1.55 13.18 -6.11
C GLY A 369 -0.09 13.36 -6.52
N GLY A 370 0.38 12.53 -7.45
CA GLY A 370 1.77 12.54 -7.92
C GLY A 370 2.07 13.50 -9.06
N ALA A 371 3.36 13.72 -9.32
CA ALA A 371 3.88 14.50 -10.43
C ALA A 371 5.04 13.74 -11.12
N ASN A 372 5.40 14.15 -12.34
CA ASN A 372 6.58 13.64 -13.07
C ASN A 372 6.70 12.10 -13.15
N GLY A 373 5.56 11.41 -13.26
CA GLY A 373 5.48 9.94 -13.32
C GLY A 373 5.12 9.26 -11.99
N TRP A 374 5.22 9.92 -10.83
CA TRP A 374 4.76 9.35 -9.56
C TRP A 374 3.22 9.30 -9.47
N TYR A 375 2.67 8.34 -8.72
CA TYR A 375 1.24 8.30 -8.39
C TYR A 375 0.90 9.00 -7.06
N CYS A 376 1.82 8.95 -6.09
CA CYS A 376 1.64 9.39 -4.70
C CYS A 376 0.29 8.94 -4.10
N GLN A 377 0.00 7.64 -4.18
CA GLN A 377 -1.24 7.03 -3.67
C GLN A 377 -1.52 7.42 -2.21
N HIS A 378 -0.48 7.53 -1.37
CA HIS A 378 -0.59 7.95 0.02
C HIS A 378 -1.16 9.37 0.22
N ARG A 379 -1.11 10.23 -0.81
CA ARG A 379 -1.70 11.59 -0.81
C ARG A 379 -3.15 11.64 -1.29
N TRP A 380 -3.72 10.53 -1.78
CA TRP A 380 -5.08 10.53 -2.30
C TRP A 380 -6.07 10.82 -1.16
N ILE A 381 -7.09 11.65 -1.41
CA ILE A 381 -8.00 12.17 -0.37
C ILE A 381 -8.62 11.02 0.43
N ALA A 382 -9.17 10.03 -0.29
CA ALA A 382 -9.79 8.86 0.31
C ALA A 382 -8.84 7.99 1.15
N PHE A 383 -7.55 7.97 0.85
CA PHE A 383 -6.57 7.20 1.62
C PHE A 383 -6.16 8.00 2.86
N THR A 384 -5.92 9.30 2.70
CA THR A 384 -5.58 10.24 3.77
C THR A 384 -6.66 10.28 4.86
N GLY A 385 -7.93 10.47 4.48
CA GLY A 385 -9.04 10.47 5.44
C GLY A 385 -9.32 9.10 6.06
N MET A 386 -9.03 8.00 5.34
CA MET A 386 -9.15 6.66 5.91
C MET A 386 -7.97 6.26 6.82
N VAL A 387 -6.82 6.92 6.72
CA VAL A 387 -5.73 6.84 7.71
C VAL A 387 -6.16 7.54 9.00
N GLU A 388 -6.75 8.73 8.90
CA GLU A 388 -7.33 9.43 10.07
C GLU A 388 -8.44 8.58 10.72
N PHE A 389 -9.34 8.02 9.92
CA PHE A 389 -10.36 7.06 10.38
C PHE A 389 -9.71 5.89 11.14
N ARG A 390 -8.70 5.23 10.55
CA ARG A 390 -8.02 4.08 11.14
C ARG A 390 -7.39 4.43 12.50
N ASN A 391 -6.72 5.57 12.59
CA ASN A 391 -6.11 6.04 13.83
C ASN A 391 -7.16 6.35 14.92
N ASN A 392 -8.29 6.95 14.53
CA ASN A 392 -9.39 7.25 15.46
C ASN A 392 -10.12 6.00 15.97
N VAL A 393 -10.42 5.02 15.10
CA VAL A 393 -11.14 3.80 15.51
C VAL A 393 -10.24 2.73 16.12
N GLY A 394 -8.92 2.80 15.88
CA GLY A 394 -7.91 1.92 16.45
C GLY A 394 -8.29 0.43 16.37
N SER A 395 -8.35 -0.21 17.54
CA SER A 395 -8.66 -1.64 17.71
C SER A 395 -10.14 -1.95 18.01
N THR A 396 -11.08 -0.98 17.87
CA THR A 396 -12.50 -1.24 18.14
C THR A 396 -13.06 -2.31 17.20
N ALA A 397 -13.89 -3.23 17.71
CA ALA A 397 -14.46 -4.32 16.93
C ALA A 397 -15.37 -3.81 15.78
N LEU A 398 -15.63 -4.69 14.79
CA LEU A 398 -16.75 -4.49 13.86
C LEU A 398 -18.08 -4.55 14.62
N THR A 399 -19.01 -3.69 14.25
CA THR A 399 -20.41 -3.71 14.68
C THR A 399 -21.30 -3.47 13.46
N ASP A 400 -22.62 -3.70 13.61
CA ASP A 400 -23.63 -3.17 12.68
C ASP A 400 -23.43 -3.59 11.20
N TRP A 401 -22.80 -4.75 10.95
CA TRP A 401 -22.50 -5.23 9.60
C TRP A 401 -23.78 -5.59 8.83
N VAL A 402 -23.96 -4.94 7.69
CA VAL A 402 -25.07 -5.17 6.76
C VAL A 402 -24.55 -5.37 5.34
N SER A 403 -25.12 -6.33 4.63
CA SER A 403 -24.85 -6.55 3.20
C SER A 403 -26.16 -6.89 2.49
N PRO A 404 -26.89 -5.89 1.95
CA PRO A 404 -28.18 -6.12 1.30
C PRO A 404 -28.04 -6.74 -0.10
N GLN A 405 -26.86 -6.63 -0.71
CA GLN A 405 -26.52 -7.16 -2.03
C GLN A 405 -25.04 -7.60 -2.03
N SER A 406 -24.66 -8.51 -2.93
CA SER A 406 -23.28 -9.02 -3.08
C SER A 406 -22.20 -7.93 -3.13
N SER A 407 -22.54 -6.81 -3.75
CA SER A 407 -21.64 -5.70 -4.05
C SER A 407 -21.80 -4.50 -3.09
N GLN A 408 -22.51 -4.67 -1.97
CA GLN A 408 -22.79 -3.61 -0.99
C GLN A 408 -22.52 -4.10 0.44
N ILE A 409 -21.72 -3.35 1.21
CA ILE A 409 -21.46 -3.60 2.63
C ILE A 409 -21.46 -2.29 3.41
N ALA A 410 -21.95 -2.28 4.64
CA ALA A 410 -21.72 -1.20 5.59
C ALA A 410 -21.55 -1.76 6.99
N PHE A 411 -20.77 -1.09 7.83
CA PHE A 411 -20.46 -1.53 9.19
C PHE A 411 -19.97 -0.39 10.08
N GLY A 412 -20.23 -0.52 11.37
CA GLY A 412 -19.60 0.26 12.42
C GLY A 412 -18.24 -0.29 12.82
N ARG A 413 -17.42 0.60 13.40
CA ARG A 413 -16.26 0.26 14.24
C ARG A 413 -16.60 0.68 15.66
N GLY A 414 -17.62 0.02 16.21
CA GLY A 414 -18.28 0.43 17.46
C GLY A 414 -18.75 1.88 17.41
N SER A 415 -18.68 2.58 18.55
CA SER A 415 -19.07 3.99 18.66
C SER A 415 -18.00 4.98 18.21
N ALA A 416 -16.96 4.54 17.49
CA ALA A 416 -15.84 5.39 17.05
C ALA A 416 -15.95 5.81 15.58
N GLY A 417 -16.57 5.01 14.72
CA GLY A 417 -16.72 5.31 13.29
C GLY A 417 -17.63 4.33 12.55
N PHE A 418 -17.99 4.67 11.32
CA PHE A 418 -18.86 3.88 10.45
C PHE A 418 -18.45 4.05 8.98
N VAL A 419 -18.55 2.99 8.18
CA VAL A 419 -18.21 2.98 6.74
C VAL A 419 -19.32 2.27 5.95
N ALA A 420 -19.66 2.79 4.77
CA ALA A 420 -20.48 2.10 3.77
C ALA A 420 -19.79 2.10 2.40
N ILE A 421 -19.73 0.95 1.74
CA ILE A 421 -19.04 0.72 0.47
C ILE A 421 -20.03 0.12 -0.54
N ASN A 422 -20.07 0.70 -1.74
CA ASN A 422 -20.92 0.32 -2.85
C ASN A 422 -20.06 -0.01 -4.08
N ASN A 423 -19.79 -1.29 -4.30
CA ASN A 423 -19.16 -1.79 -5.54
C ASN A 423 -20.20 -2.14 -6.64
N ALA A 424 -21.45 -1.69 -6.51
CA ALA A 424 -22.43 -1.81 -7.57
C ALA A 424 -22.32 -0.64 -8.56
N ALA A 425 -22.75 -0.87 -9.81
CA ALA A 425 -22.82 0.14 -10.87
C ALA A 425 -24.02 1.11 -10.74
N SER A 426 -24.70 1.12 -9.58
CA SER A 426 -25.83 1.99 -9.27
C SER A 426 -25.76 2.49 -7.83
N ASP A 427 -26.23 3.71 -7.60
CA ASP A 427 -26.20 4.37 -6.29
C ASP A 427 -27.00 3.61 -5.22
N TRP A 428 -26.45 3.55 -4.02
CA TRP A 428 -27.06 2.93 -2.84
C TRP A 428 -27.53 3.99 -1.84
N SER A 429 -28.82 4.32 -1.90
CA SER A 429 -29.47 5.16 -0.88
C SER A 429 -30.02 4.31 0.25
N SER A 430 -29.63 4.57 1.49
CA SER A 430 -30.12 3.85 2.66
C SER A 430 -30.09 4.65 3.97
N SER A 431 -30.80 4.12 4.97
CA SER A 431 -30.72 4.55 6.36
C SER A 431 -29.90 3.53 7.13
N PHE A 432 -28.73 3.95 7.59
CA PHE A 432 -27.71 3.12 8.21
C PHE A 432 -27.84 3.19 9.73
N THR A 433 -28.06 2.06 10.38
CA THR A 433 -27.96 1.94 11.85
C THR A 433 -26.50 2.04 12.24
N THR A 434 -26.19 2.81 13.29
CA THR A 434 -24.81 3.02 13.75
C THR A 434 -24.73 3.18 15.26
N SER A 435 -23.64 2.70 15.84
CA SER A 435 -23.29 2.88 17.25
C SER A 435 -22.68 4.27 17.55
N LEU A 436 -22.55 5.16 16.56
CA LEU A 436 -22.15 6.57 16.75
C LEU A 436 -23.20 7.36 17.56
N ALA A 437 -22.74 8.39 18.27
CA ALA A 437 -23.61 9.29 19.01
C ALA A 437 -24.35 10.27 18.07
N ASP A 438 -25.45 10.86 18.56
CA ASP A 438 -26.16 11.94 17.88
C ASP A 438 -25.21 13.14 17.64
N GLY A 439 -25.08 13.56 16.38
CA GLY A 439 -24.06 14.54 15.97
C GLY A 439 -24.00 14.77 14.45
N SER A 440 -23.08 15.63 14.01
CA SER A 440 -22.82 15.91 12.59
C SER A 440 -21.36 15.64 12.25
N TYR A 441 -21.14 14.74 11.29
CA TYR A 441 -19.83 14.18 10.94
C TYR A 441 -19.54 14.42 9.46
N CYS A 442 -18.26 14.67 9.12
CA CYS A 442 -17.86 14.83 7.72
C CYS A 442 -17.49 13.49 7.09
N ASP A 443 -17.78 13.38 5.79
CA ASP A 443 -17.33 12.25 4.97
C ASP A 443 -15.85 12.38 4.64
N VAL A 444 -15.02 11.54 5.27
CA VAL A 444 -13.55 11.61 5.13
C VAL A 444 -13.03 10.95 3.85
N ILE A 445 -13.90 10.30 3.06
CA ILE A 445 -13.54 9.78 1.73
C ILE A 445 -13.66 10.89 0.68
N GLY A 446 -14.68 11.74 0.79
CA GLY A 446 -14.94 12.86 -0.12
C GLY A 446 -14.32 14.20 0.29
N GLY A 447 -13.75 14.33 1.50
CA GLY A 447 -13.19 15.60 1.99
C GLY A 447 -12.64 15.53 3.42
N THR A 448 -12.70 16.66 4.12
CA THR A 448 -12.24 16.84 5.51
C THR A 448 -13.09 17.93 6.21
N SER A 449 -12.78 18.30 7.45
CA SER A 449 -13.41 19.43 8.16
C SER A 449 -12.49 20.66 8.13
N SER A 450 -13.04 21.82 7.75
CA SER A 450 -12.38 23.13 7.80
C SER A 450 -13.26 24.08 8.59
N ASP A 451 -12.75 24.63 9.71
CA ASP A 451 -13.49 25.52 10.61
C ASP A 451 -14.88 24.98 11.04
N GLY A 452 -14.99 23.65 11.20
CA GLY A 452 -16.24 22.96 11.55
C GLY A 452 -17.23 22.78 10.39
N THR A 453 -16.84 23.13 9.17
CA THR A 453 -17.61 22.90 7.93
C THR A 453 -16.97 21.77 7.13
N CYS A 454 -17.75 20.82 6.64
CA CYS A 454 -17.22 19.75 5.79
C CYS A 454 -16.89 20.29 4.39
N THR A 455 -15.69 19.98 3.87
CA THR A 455 -15.29 20.35 2.50
C THR A 455 -15.93 19.43 1.45
N GLY A 456 -16.35 18.23 1.87
CA GLY A 456 -17.19 17.30 1.12
C GLY A 456 -18.57 17.10 1.78
N SER A 457 -19.11 15.89 1.68
CA SER A 457 -20.39 15.52 2.29
C SER A 457 -20.36 15.59 3.84
N GLY A 458 -21.54 15.75 4.45
CA GLY A 458 -21.71 15.68 5.90
C GLY A 458 -23.00 14.96 6.29
N PHE A 459 -22.90 14.10 7.30
CA PHE A 459 -23.96 13.21 7.75
C PHE A 459 -24.38 13.51 9.19
N ILE A 460 -25.68 13.73 9.37
CA ILE A 460 -26.29 13.87 10.69
C ILE A 460 -26.70 12.49 11.18
N VAL A 461 -26.08 12.04 12.28
CA VAL A 461 -26.54 10.89 13.06
C VAL A 461 -27.57 11.39 14.07
N SER A 462 -28.73 10.74 14.13
CA SER A 462 -29.66 10.91 15.26
C SER A 462 -30.43 9.64 15.57
N GLY A 463 -30.60 9.33 16.85
CA GLY A 463 -31.31 8.13 17.31
C GLY A 463 -30.61 6.81 16.93
N GLY A 464 -29.29 6.82 16.77
CA GLY A 464 -28.50 5.67 16.32
C GLY A 464 -28.63 5.34 14.83
N SER A 465 -29.00 6.32 13.99
CA SER A 465 -29.04 6.15 12.53
C SER A 465 -28.68 7.44 11.77
N PHE A 466 -28.21 7.29 10.53
CA PHE A 466 -28.06 8.37 9.56
C PHE A 466 -28.51 7.92 8.16
N THR A 467 -28.84 8.86 7.28
CA THR A 467 -29.22 8.56 5.88
C THR A 467 -28.14 9.04 4.92
N ALA A 468 -27.71 8.17 4.02
CA ALA A 468 -26.72 8.48 3.00
C ALA A 468 -27.05 7.84 1.65
N THR A 469 -26.56 8.48 0.58
CA THR A 469 -26.47 7.90 -0.76
C THR A 469 -25.00 7.64 -1.05
N VAL A 470 -24.62 6.37 -1.15
CA VAL A 470 -23.28 5.95 -1.56
C VAL A 470 -23.29 5.81 -3.08
N PRO A 471 -22.54 6.61 -3.85
CA PRO A 471 -22.56 6.53 -5.32
C PRO A 471 -22.12 5.17 -5.84
N ALA A 472 -22.42 4.87 -7.10
CA ALA A 472 -21.85 3.73 -7.81
C ALA A 472 -20.31 3.70 -7.68
N HIS A 473 -19.75 2.52 -7.43
CA HIS A 473 -18.30 2.28 -7.28
C HIS A 473 -17.58 3.24 -6.31
N SER A 474 -18.23 3.54 -5.19
CA SER A 474 -17.78 4.53 -4.20
C SER A 474 -18.04 4.07 -2.76
N ALA A 475 -17.65 4.88 -1.79
CA ALA A 475 -17.83 4.63 -0.37
C ALA A 475 -17.97 5.96 0.40
N VAL A 476 -18.52 5.89 1.62
CA VAL A 476 -18.60 7.02 2.57
C VAL A 476 -18.14 6.55 3.95
N ALA A 477 -17.47 7.43 4.70
CA ALA A 477 -16.93 7.11 6.02
C ALA A 477 -17.02 8.30 6.98
N ILE A 478 -17.49 8.03 8.19
CA ILE A 478 -17.66 9.03 9.26
C ILE A 478 -17.06 8.52 10.57
N HIS A 479 -16.41 9.38 11.35
CA HIS A 479 -15.82 9.00 12.63
C HIS A 479 -15.77 10.16 13.63
N THR A 480 -15.54 9.84 14.90
CA THR A 480 -15.58 10.78 16.04
C THR A 480 -14.52 11.89 16.02
N GLY A 481 -13.52 11.80 15.16
CA GLY A 481 -12.46 12.81 15.01
C GLY A 481 -12.89 14.00 14.15
N VAL A 482 -13.59 13.73 13.04
CA VAL A 482 -13.96 14.75 12.03
C VAL A 482 -15.44 15.09 12.13
N THR A 483 -15.78 15.90 13.14
CA THR A 483 -17.10 16.54 13.24
C THR A 483 -17.18 17.78 12.35
N GLY A 484 -18.37 18.04 11.81
CA GLY A 484 -18.67 19.28 11.09
C GLY A 484 -20.03 19.28 10.43
N THR A 485 -20.51 20.46 10.05
CA THR A 485 -21.72 20.61 9.22
C THR A 485 -21.33 20.64 7.74
N GLY A 486 -21.69 19.59 7.00
CA GLY A 486 -21.74 19.65 5.53
C GLY A 486 -23.05 20.26 5.05
N SER A 487 -23.20 20.44 3.74
CA SER A 487 -24.36 21.08 3.09
C SER A 487 -25.68 20.28 3.11
N GLY A 488 -25.91 19.47 4.14
CA GLY A 488 -27.16 18.74 4.38
C GLY A 488 -27.25 17.37 3.70
N SER A 489 -27.47 16.34 4.50
CA SER A 489 -27.85 14.99 4.05
C SER A 489 -29.38 14.89 3.95
N GLY A 490 -29.87 14.05 3.02
CA GLY A 490 -31.20 13.45 3.16
C GLY A 490 -32.42 14.09 2.48
N SER A 491 -32.30 15.12 1.61
CA SER A 491 -33.33 15.42 0.59
C SER A 491 -32.81 16.37 -0.48
N SER A 492 -32.85 15.95 -1.76
CA SER A 492 -32.21 16.58 -2.93
C SER A 492 -30.73 16.90 -2.74
N SER A 493 -29.86 16.24 -3.49
CA SER A 493 -28.42 16.49 -3.43
C SER A 493 -28.10 17.96 -3.69
N GLY A 494 -27.28 18.58 -2.85
CA GLY A 494 -26.64 19.88 -3.12
C GLY A 494 -25.61 19.83 -4.24
N TYR A 495 -25.66 18.80 -5.08
CA TYR A 495 -24.82 18.49 -6.24
C TYR A 495 -25.72 17.98 -7.36
N VAL A 496 -25.34 18.32 -8.59
CA VAL A 496 -26.01 17.91 -9.83
C VAL A 496 -25.03 17.10 -10.66
N ALA A 497 -25.50 16.01 -11.26
CA ALA A 497 -24.75 15.30 -12.29
C ALA A 497 -24.69 16.17 -13.55
N VAL A 498 -23.57 16.86 -13.75
CA VAL A 498 -23.31 17.66 -14.94
C VAL A 498 -22.70 16.77 -16.01
N ILE A 499 -23.48 16.47 -17.05
CA ILE A 499 -23.05 15.74 -18.23
C ILE A 499 -22.42 16.76 -19.19
N PHE A 500 -21.15 16.58 -19.51
CA PHE A 500 -20.44 17.32 -20.54
C PHE A 500 -20.47 16.47 -21.82
N SER A 501 -21.14 16.95 -22.86
CA SER A 501 -21.31 16.23 -24.13
C SER A 501 -20.67 17.03 -25.27
N GLU A 502 -19.44 16.69 -25.65
CA GLU A 502 -18.68 17.44 -26.66
C GLU A 502 -18.68 16.74 -28.01
N THR A 503 -19.07 17.46 -29.07
CA THR A 503 -18.99 16.94 -30.44
C THR A 503 -17.61 17.28 -31.04
N ALA A 504 -16.76 16.27 -31.20
CA ALA A 504 -15.39 16.42 -31.69
C ALA A 504 -14.94 15.20 -32.51
N THR A 505 -14.34 15.44 -33.68
CA THR A 505 -13.71 14.38 -34.49
C THR A 505 -12.22 14.29 -34.19
N THR A 506 -11.73 13.09 -33.94
CA THR A 506 -10.32 12.81 -33.64
C THR A 506 -9.68 11.90 -34.69
N THR A 507 -8.35 11.83 -34.68
CA THR A 507 -7.59 10.72 -35.29
C THR A 507 -7.31 9.62 -34.27
N PHE A 508 -6.87 8.44 -34.75
CA PHE A 508 -6.72 7.25 -33.91
C PHE A 508 -5.65 7.46 -32.82
N GLY A 509 -6.08 7.40 -31.56
CA GLY A 509 -5.24 7.54 -30.37
C GLY A 509 -5.34 8.92 -29.70
N GLU A 510 -5.88 9.94 -30.37
CA GLU A 510 -6.23 11.21 -29.71
C GLU A 510 -7.49 11.01 -28.85
N ASN A 511 -7.55 11.67 -27.68
CA ASN A 511 -8.68 11.53 -26.75
C ASN A 511 -9.13 12.91 -26.21
N ILE A 512 -10.44 13.08 -25.99
CA ILE A 512 -11.04 14.32 -25.47
C ILE A 512 -11.21 14.23 -23.94
N PHE A 513 -10.89 15.33 -23.25
CA PHE A 513 -11.00 15.50 -21.80
C PHE A 513 -11.64 16.86 -21.48
N VAL A 514 -12.22 17.01 -20.29
CA VAL A 514 -12.71 18.30 -19.75
C VAL A 514 -11.84 18.76 -18.58
N VAL A 515 -11.58 20.07 -18.52
CA VAL A 515 -10.83 20.72 -17.43
C VAL A 515 -11.42 22.11 -17.15
N GLY A 516 -11.33 22.62 -15.92
CA GLY A 516 -12.00 23.85 -15.54
C GLY A 516 -11.60 24.44 -14.19
N SER A 517 -12.23 25.57 -13.84
CA SER A 517 -11.84 26.49 -12.77
C SER A 517 -12.22 26.04 -11.34
N ILE A 518 -12.56 24.77 -11.14
CA ILE A 518 -13.02 24.20 -9.87
C ILE A 518 -12.34 22.85 -9.63
N SER A 519 -12.29 22.39 -8.39
CA SER A 519 -11.61 21.15 -8.02
C SER A 519 -12.23 19.92 -8.70
N GLN A 520 -13.56 19.90 -8.89
CA GLN A 520 -14.27 18.86 -9.62
C GLN A 520 -13.89 18.78 -11.11
N LEU A 521 -13.19 19.79 -11.66
CA LEU A 521 -12.68 19.84 -13.03
C LEU A 521 -11.16 20.08 -13.06
N GLY A 522 -10.44 19.73 -11.98
CA GLY A 522 -8.98 19.73 -11.95
C GLY A 522 -8.29 21.10 -11.84
N ASN A 523 -9.00 22.18 -11.49
CA ASN A 523 -8.42 23.53 -11.28
C ASN A 523 -7.48 24.00 -12.42
N TRP A 524 -7.93 23.84 -13.67
CA TRP A 524 -7.17 24.12 -14.91
C TRP A 524 -5.91 23.27 -15.17
N ALA A 525 -5.62 22.22 -14.39
CA ALA A 525 -4.48 21.34 -14.63
C ALA A 525 -4.79 20.22 -15.66
N PRO A 526 -4.11 20.14 -16.82
CA PRO A 526 -4.35 19.07 -17.82
C PRO A 526 -4.03 17.66 -17.33
N ALA A 527 -3.17 17.52 -16.31
CA ALA A 527 -2.93 16.23 -15.64
C ALA A 527 -4.18 15.72 -14.90
N SER A 528 -5.03 16.63 -14.40
CA SER A 528 -6.25 16.35 -13.63
C SER A 528 -7.53 16.51 -14.47
N SER A 529 -7.42 16.53 -15.80
CA SER A 529 -8.56 16.61 -16.72
C SER A 529 -9.34 15.29 -16.75
N ILE A 530 -10.67 15.34 -16.71
CA ILE A 530 -11.53 14.15 -16.74
C ILE A 530 -11.69 13.68 -18.19
N ALA A 531 -11.42 12.40 -18.46
CA ALA A 531 -11.59 11.81 -19.78
C ALA A 531 -13.08 11.68 -20.16
N LEU A 532 -13.41 11.94 -21.43
CA LEU A 532 -14.74 11.69 -21.97
C LEU A 532 -14.75 10.34 -22.71
N SER A 533 -15.88 9.65 -22.64
CA SER A 533 -16.13 8.39 -23.35
C SER A 533 -16.57 8.65 -24.79
N ALA A 534 -15.99 7.94 -25.74
CA ALA A 534 -16.33 7.99 -27.16
C ALA A 534 -17.44 7.00 -27.59
N ASN A 535 -18.27 6.51 -26.66
CA ASN A 535 -19.29 5.48 -26.94
C ASN A 535 -20.27 5.88 -28.07
N ASP A 536 -20.59 7.18 -28.17
CA ASP A 536 -21.51 7.76 -29.15
C ASP A 536 -20.77 8.67 -30.17
N TYR A 537 -19.53 8.30 -30.51
CA TYR A 537 -18.65 9.06 -31.42
C TYR A 537 -19.37 9.49 -32.72
N PRO A 538 -19.28 10.78 -33.13
CA PRO A 538 -18.33 11.82 -32.69
C PRO A 538 -18.77 12.64 -31.46
N VAL A 539 -19.78 12.19 -30.70
CA VAL A 539 -20.06 12.76 -29.38
C VAL A 539 -19.20 12.05 -28.33
N TRP A 540 -18.58 12.85 -27.48
CA TRP A 540 -17.78 12.43 -26.33
C TRP A 540 -18.53 12.83 -25.06
N GLU A 541 -18.68 11.95 -24.08
CA GLU A 541 -19.43 12.26 -22.84
C GLU A 541 -18.68 11.96 -21.54
N ALA A 542 -18.78 12.84 -20.56
CA ALA A 542 -18.37 12.62 -19.17
C ALA A 542 -19.41 13.19 -18.20
N THR A 543 -19.69 12.50 -17.09
CA THR A 543 -20.59 12.99 -16.04
C THR A 543 -19.78 13.35 -14.80
N VAL A 544 -19.96 14.57 -14.28
CA VAL A 544 -19.25 15.09 -13.11
C VAL A 544 -20.27 15.63 -12.11
N SER A 545 -20.19 15.21 -10.84
CA SER A 545 -21.02 15.79 -9.77
C SER A 545 -20.46 17.13 -9.32
N ILE A 546 -21.16 18.23 -9.61
CA ILE A 546 -20.75 19.61 -9.28
C ILE A 546 -21.81 20.25 -8.36
N PRO A 547 -21.45 21.06 -7.34
CA PRO A 547 -22.44 21.61 -6.42
C PRO A 547 -23.51 22.47 -7.11
N ALA A 548 -24.75 22.38 -6.63
CA ALA A 548 -25.88 23.11 -7.17
C ALA A 548 -25.68 24.64 -7.03
N GLY A 549 -25.95 25.39 -8.10
CA GLY A 549 -25.70 26.83 -8.14
C GLY A 549 -24.23 27.25 -8.36
N THR A 550 -23.26 26.34 -8.41
CA THR A 550 -21.85 26.69 -8.68
C THR A 550 -21.70 27.35 -10.06
N VAL A 551 -21.12 28.55 -10.08
CA VAL A 551 -20.64 29.21 -11.31
C VAL A 551 -19.21 28.76 -11.56
N PHE A 552 -18.91 28.23 -12.74
CA PHE A 552 -17.58 27.75 -13.09
C PHE A 552 -17.23 28.03 -14.57
N GLN A 553 -15.94 28.03 -14.87
CA GLN A 553 -15.43 28.03 -16.24
C GLN A 553 -14.80 26.67 -16.58
N TYR A 554 -14.80 26.32 -17.86
CA TYR A 554 -14.21 25.07 -18.37
C TYR A 554 -13.77 25.22 -19.83
N LYS A 555 -12.97 24.26 -20.29
CA LYS A 555 -12.66 23.97 -21.70
C LYS A 555 -12.56 22.47 -21.88
N PHE A 556 -12.77 22.01 -23.11
CA PHE A 556 -12.27 20.72 -23.53
C PHE A 556 -10.79 20.83 -23.92
N ILE A 557 -10.07 19.73 -23.76
CA ILE A 557 -8.70 19.55 -24.24
C ILE A 557 -8.62 18.22 -24.96
N ARG A 558 -7.80 18.16 -26.01
CA ARG A 558 -7.45 16.93 -26.72
C ARG A 558 -6.01 16.59 -26.36
N LYS A 559 -5.79 15.35 -25.91
CA LYS A 559 -4.44 14.81 -25.73
C LYS A 559 -4.10 14.02 -26.98
N GLU A 560 -3.04 14.46 -27.66
CA GLU A 560 -2.59 13.89 -28.93
C GLU A 560 -1.69 12.67 -28.68
N THR A 561 -1.42 11.88 -29.72
CA THR A 561 -0.61 10.66 -29.63
C THR A 561 0.88 10.88 -29.34
N ASP A 562 1.37 12.13 -29.45
CA ASP A 562 2.72 12.54 -29.02
C ASP A 562 2.77 13.07 -27.58
N GLY A 563 1.63 13.02 -26.85
CA GLY A 563 1.49 13.54 -25.49
C GLY A 563 1.26 15.05 -25.40
N SER A 564 1.20 15.77 -26.51
CA SER A 564 0.84 17.19 -26.52
C SER A 564 -0.64 17.42 -26.17
N VAL A 565 -0.96 18.62 -25.70
CA VAL A 565 -2.30 19.00 -25.24
C VAL A 565 -2.80 20.19 -26.05
N VAL A 566 -3.76 19.94 -26.94
CA VAL A 566 -4.46 20.99 -27.68
C VAL A 566 -5.69 21.41 -26.88
N TRP A 567 -5.82 22.71 -26.64
CA TRP A 567 -6.96 23.31 -25.96
C TRP A 567 -7.95 23.88 -26.96
N GLU A 568 -9.22 23.96 -26.59
CA GLU A 568 -10.18 24.81 -27.29
C GLU A 568 -9.74 26.28 -27.36
N SER A 569 -10.20 26.99 -28.40
CA SER A 569 -9.98 28.42 -28.55
C SER A 569 -10.63 29.27 -27.43
N ASP A 570 -10.17 30.52 -27.28
CA ASP A 570 -10.69 31.47 -26.30
C ASP A 570 -11.96 32.19 -26.78
N PRO A 571 -12.86 32.60 -25.87
CA PRO A 571 -12.74 32.53 -24.41
C PRO A 571 -13.17 31.19 -23.80
N ASN A 572 -12.69 30.91 -22.58
CA ASN A 572 -13.21 29.87 -21.69
C ASN A 572 -14.74 29.76 -21.74
N ARG A 573 -15.27 28.54 -21.80
CA ARG A 573 -16.70 28.28 -21.61
C ARG A 573 -17.06 28.60 -20.15
N GLN A 574 -18.25 29.12 -19.92
CA GLN A 574 -18.77 29.38 -18.57
C GLN A 574 -20.14 28.71 -18.43
N ALA A 575 -20.38 28.11 -17.27
CA ALA A 575 -21.65 27.52 -16.92
C ALA A 575 -22.04 27.90 -15.48
N THR A 576 -23.31 27.67 -15.15
CA THR A 576 -23.82 27.68 -13.79
C THR A 576 -24.59 26.39 -13.61
N VAL A 577 -24.32 25.68 -12.52
CA VAL A 577 -25.06 24.48 -12.16
C VAL A 577 -26.48 24.85 -11.76
N ILE A 578 -27.50 24.13 -12.23
CA ILE A 578 -28.89 24.35 -11.82
C ILE A 578 -29.03 24.29 -10.29
N SER A 579 -29.84 25.18 -9.73
CA SER A 579 -30.07 25.25 -8.28
C SER A 579 -31.05 24.21 -7.76
N SER A 580 -31.72 23.46 -8.65
CA SER A 580 -32.59 22.34 -8.32
C SER A 580 -32.69 21.35 -9.49
N GLY A 581 -32.57 20.06 -9.20
CA GLY A 581 -32.58 18.97 -10.18
C GLY A 581 -31.45 17.96 -9.93
N THR A 582 -31.55 16.77 -10.51
CA THR A 582 -30.52 15.71 -10.36
C THR A 582 -29.42 15.80 -11.42
N THR A 583 -29.74 16.35 -12.60
CA THR A 583 -28.93 16.21 -13.81
C THR A 583 -29.03 17.46 -14.68
N GLN A 584 -27.91 17.86 -15.30
CA GLN A 584 -27.81 18.95 -16.24
C GLN A 584 -26.89 18.53 -17.38
N ASN A 585 -27.30 18.70 -18.64
CA ASN A 585 -26.42 18.45 -19.78
C ASN A 585 -25.87 19.78 -20.33
N LEU A 586 -24.57 19.82 -20.61
CA LEU A 586 -23.84 20.89 -21.28
C LEU A 586 -23.35 20.37 -22.63
N SER A 587 -24.26 20.35 -23.63
CA SER A 587 -23.97 19.84 -24.97
C SER A 587 -23.29 20.90 -25.84
N THR A 588 -22.19 20.53 -26.49
CA THR A 588 -21.31 21.46 -27.19
C THR A 588 -20.71 20.87 -28.49
N THR A 589 -19.92 21.69 -29.19
CA THR A 589 -19.09 21.31 -30.34
C THR A 589 -17.78 22.09 -30.25
N TRP A 590 -16.67 21.45 -30.66
CA TRP A 590 -15.30 21.95 -30.52
C TRP A 590 -15.07 23.35 -31.15
N ARG A 591 -14.11 24.11 -30.59
CA ARG A 591 -13.82 25.52 -30.92
C ARG A 591 -12.34 25.83 -31.10
#